data_AF-A0ABC9Y7R1-F1
#
_entry.id   AF-A0ABC9Y7R1-F1
#
_cell.length_a   1.000
_cell.length_b   1.000
_cell.length_c   1.000
_cell.angle_alpha   90.00
_cell.angle_beta   90.00
_cell.angle_gamma   90.00
#
_symmetry.space_group_name_H-M   'P 1'
#
loop_
_entity.id
_entity.type
_entity.pdbx_description
1 polymer ?
#
loop_
_entity_poly.entity_id
_entity_poly.type
_entity_poly.pdbx_seq_one_letter_code
_entity_poly.pdbx_strand_id
1 'polypeptide(L)'
;MQKSVRYNEGHALYLALLARREGTKRGHLSKKTAETNRWHEKWFALYQNVLFYFEGEQSSRPAGMYMLEGCNCERVPAPKGCTASSAKDAALDKQCLHA
;
A
#
# COMPACT_ATOMS: atom_id res chain seq x y z
N MET A 1 1.16 -0.08 21.25
CA MET A 1 0.94 1.38 21.31
C MET A 1 1.76 2.02 20.19
N GLN A 2 1.14 2.32 19.04
CA GLN A 2 1.84 2.90 17.89
C GLN A 2 2.13 4.37 18.23
N LYS A 3 3.40 4.71 18.47
CA LYS A 3 3.80 6.10 18.73
C LYS A 3 3.67 6.88 17.43
N SER A 4 3.00 8.03 17.43
CA SER A 4 2.94 8.88 16.25
C SER A 4 4.33 9.45 15.96
N VAL A 5 4.98 8.90 14.95
CA VAL A 5 6.27 9.44 14.47
C VAL A 5 5.97 10.70 13.65
N ARG A 6 6.56 11.83 14.03
CA ARG A 6 6.46 13.08 13.26
C ARG A 6 7.52 13.07 12.17
N TYR A 7 7.10 13.21 10.92
CA TYR A 7 8.00 13.28 9.77
C TYR A 7 8.06 14.69 9.22
N ASN A 8 9.23 15.06 8.70
CA ASN A 8 9.36 16.25 7.88
C ASN A 8 8.68 16.00 6.53
N GLU A 9 7.75 16.87 6.14
CA GLU A 9 6.97 16.73 4.91
C GLU A 9 7.86 16.69 3.66
N GLY A 10 8.89 17.54 3.59
CA GLY A 10 9.82 17.55 2.47
C GLY A 10 10.59 16.24 2.33
N HIS A 11 11.06 15.67 3.45
CA HIS A 11 11.73 14.37 3.45
C HIS A 11 10.78 13.24 3.05
N ALA A 12 9.56 13.25 3.56
CA ALA A 12 8.52 12.30 3.21
C ALA A 12 8.22 12.31 1.69
N LEU A 13 8.09 13.50 1.10
CA LEU A 13 7.86 13.65 -0.34
C LEU A 13 9.06 13.20 -1.18
N TYR A 14 10.28 13.51 -0.73
CA TYR A 14 11.50 13.06 -1.40
C TYR A 14 11.63 11.54 -1.39
N LEU A 15 11.40 10.89 -0.24
CA LEU A 15 11.42 9.43 -0.15
C LEU A 15 10.30 8.79 -0.98
N ALA A 16 9.11 9.40 -1.05
CA ALA A 16 8.04 8.92 -1.92
C ALA A 16 8.42 8.99 -3.42
N LEU A 17 9.16 10.03 -3.83
CA LEU A 17 9.69 10.13 -5.20
C LEU A 17 10.69 9.00 -5.48
N LEU A 18 11.61 8.73 -4.55
CA LEU A 18 12.56 7.62 -4.67
C LEU A 18 11.82 6.28 -4.71
N ALA A 19 10.81 6.08 -3.85
CA ALA A 19 9.98 4.88 -3.85
C ALA A 19 9.32 4.61 -5.21
N ARG A 20 8.87 5.65 -5.92
CA ARG A 20 8.30 5.48 -7.25
C ARG A 20 9.32 5.03 -8.29
N ARG A 21 10.58 5.47 -8.21
CA ARG A 21 11.62 5.17 -9.20
C ARG A 21 12.37 3.88 -8.88
N GLU A 22 12.76 3.74 -7.62
CA GLU A 22 13.74 2.79 -7.11
C GLU A 22 13.16 1.87 -6.04
N GLY A 23 11.84 1.89 -5.83
CA GLY A 23 11.17 1.04 -4.83
C GLY A 23 11.41 -0.44 -5.09
N THR A 24 11.83 -1.16 -4.05
CA THR A 24 12.15 -2.59 -4.07
C THR A 24 10.95 -3.45 -4.49
N LYS A 25 9.75 -3.02 -4.12
CA LYS A 25 8.48 -3.62 -4.56
C LYS A 25 7.49 -2.51 -4.88
N ARG A 26 6.82 -2.62 -6.02
CA ARG A 26 5.80 -1.67 -6.48
C ARG A 26 4.67 -2.43 -7.14
N GLY A 27 3.43 -1.96 -6.98
CA GLY A 27 2.28 -2.68 -7.53
C GLY A 27 0.94 -2.18 -7.00
N HIS A 28 -0.13 -2.63 -7.67
CA HIS A 28 -1.50 -2.43 -7.17
C HIS A 28 -1.78 -3.40 -6.03
N LEU A 29 -2.30 -2.88 -4.92
CA LEU A 29 -2.85 -3.69 -3.82
C LEU A 29 -4.25 -3.18 -3.47
N SER A 30 -5.11 -4.09 -3.03
CA SER A 30 -6.41 -3.72 -2.48
C SER A 30 -6.24 -3.32 -1.01
N LYS A 31 -6.49 -2.06 -0.67
CA LYS A 31 -6.44 -1.53 0.70
C LYS A 31 -7.84 -1.44 1.29
N LYS A 32 -8.00 -1.92 2.51
CA LYS A 32 -9.24 -1.70 3.29
C LYS A 32 -9.23 -0.33 3.96
N THR A 33 -10.26 0.47 3.77
CA THR A 33 -10.44 1.74 4.49
C THR A 33 -11.08 1.51 5.85
N ALA A 34 -10.55 2.17 6.89
CA ALA A 34 -11.12 2.09 8.25
C ALA A 34 -12.51 2.71 8.35
N GLU A 35 -12.77 3.76 7.58
CA GLU A 35 -14.02 4.54 7.62
C GLU A 35 -15.21 3.79 7.01
N THR A 36 -15.02 3.21 5.83
CA THR A 36 -16.13 2.64 5.03
C THR A 36 -16.10 1.12 4.97
N ASN A 37 -15.06 0.47 5.53
CA ASN A 37 -14.88 -0.98 5.50
C ASN A 37 -14.82 -1.53 4.05
N ARG A 38 -14.55 -0.66 3.06
CA ARG A 38 -14.50 -0.98 1.63
C ARG A 38 -13.07 -1.24 1.19
N TRP A 39 -12.94 -2.08 0.16
CA TRP A 39 -11.66 -2.33 -0.50
C TRP A 39 -11.49 -1.37 -1.67
N HIS A 40 -10.35 -0.70 -1.70
CA HIS A 40 -9.97 0.19 -2.78
C HIS A 40 -8.62 -0.23 -3.34
N GLU A 41 -8.53 -0.33 -4.66
CA GLU A 41 -7.24 -0.51 -5.31
C GLU A 41 -6.42 0.78 -5.20
N LYS A 42 -5.17 0.65 -4.76
CA LYS A 42 -4.20 1.74 -4.65
C LYS A 42 -2.86 1.25 -5.19
N TRP A 43 -2.04 2.17 -5.68
CA TRP A 43 -0.68 1.85 -6.07
C TRP A 43 0.24 1.97 -4.86
N PHE A 44 1.04 0.95 -4.60
CA PHE A 44 1.97 0.90 -3.48
C PHE A 44 3.41 0.87 -3.97
N ALA A 45 4.29 1.49 -3.19
CA ALA A 45 5.73 1.45 -3.41
C ALA A 45 6.46 1.33 -2.08
N LEU A 46 7.24 0.26 -1.93
CA LEU A 46 8.11 0.03 -0.78
C LEU A 46 9.50 0.56 -1.08
N TYR A 47 9.99 1.47 -0.24
CA TYR A 47 11.36 1.97 -0.28
C TYR A 47 11.96 1.91 1.12
N GLN A 48 13.08 1.19 1.24
CA GLN A 48 13.68 0.86 2.54
C GLN A 48 12.63 0.20 3.46
N ASN A 49 12.35 0.79 4.62
CA ASN A 49 11.35 0.35 5.60
C ASN A 49 10.06 1.19 5.57
N VAL A 50 9.81 1.94 4.50
CA VAL A 50 8.62 2.79 4.35
C VAL A 50 7.79 2.34 3.15
N LEU A 51 6.53 2.02 3.40
CA LEU A 51 5.56 1.65 2.38
C LEU A 51 4.66 2.85 2.07
N PHE A 52 4.84 3.43 0.89
CA PHE A 52 4.00 4.53 0.39
C PHE A 52 2.82 3.97 -0.39
N TYR A 53 1.69 4.68 -0.36
CA TYR A 53 0.57 4.43 -1.27
C TYR A 53 0.10 5.70 -1.95
N PHE A 54 -0.43 5.51 -3.15
CA PHE A 54 -0.83 6.54 -4.08
C PHE A 54 -2.25 6.23 -4.60
N GLU A 55 -2.96 7.26 -5.03
CA GLU A 55 -4.28 7.09 -5.66
C GLU A 55 -4.20 6.22 -6.92
N GLY A 56 -3.13 6.35 -7.69
CA GLY A 56 -2.80 5.46 -8.81
C GLY A 56 -1.31 5.54 -9.16
N GLU A 57 -0.89 4.74 -10.14
CA GLU A 57 0.53 4.65 -10.56
C GLU A 57 1.10 6.00 -11.05
N GLN A 58 0.25 6.80 -11.70
CA GLN A 58 0.63 8.11 -12.25
C GLN A 58 0.61 9.25 -11.22
N SER A 59 0.09 9.01 -10.02
CA SER A 59 0.05 10.04 -8.98
C SER A 59 1.46 10.41 -8.54
N SER A 60 1.76 11.71 -8.52
CA SER A 60 3.07 12.24 -8.13
C SER A 60 3.24 12.36 -6.61
N ARG A 61 2.15 12.63 -5.89
CA ARG A 61 2.13 12.77 -4.43
C ARG A 61 1.58 11.51 -3.76
N PRO A 62 2.21 11.02 -2.68
CA PRO A 62 1.66 9.93 -1.90
C PRO A 62 0.36 10.36 -1.21
N ALA A 63 -0.62 9.46 -1.19
CA ALA A 63 -1.85 9.62 -0.41
C ALA A 63 -1.65 9.20 1.06
N GLY A 64 -0.57 8.48 1.35
CA GLY A 64 -0.11 8.20 2.70
C GLY A 64 1.08 7.25 2.73
N MET A 65 1.55 6.91 3.93
CA MET A 65 2.66 6.00 4.12
C MET A 65 2.52 5.18 5.42
N TYR A 66 3.20 4.05 5.45
CA TYR A 66 3.33 3.18 6.62
C TYR A 66 4.80 2.93 6.91
N MET A 67 5.22 3.20 8.15
CA MET A 67 6.52 2.79 8.65
C MET A 67 6.44 1.32 9.05
N LEU A 68 7.25 0.48 8.43
CA LEU A 68 7.19 -0.98 8.63
C LEU A 68 8.15 -1.46 9.74
N GLU A 69 8.85 -0.56 10.40
CA GLU A 69 9.73 -0.92 11.51
C GLU A 69 8.92 -1.56 12.66
N GLY A 70 9.21 -2.84 12.93
CA GLY A 70 8.48 -3.63 13.91
C GLY A 70 7.12 -4.18 13.43
N CYS A 71 6.77 -4.00 12.15
CA CYS A 71 5.58 -4.63 11.57
C CYS A 71 5.84 -6.10 11.20
N ASN A 72 4.79 -6.91 11.30
CA ASN A 72 4.78 -8.29 10.84
C ASN A 72 3.73 -8.46 9.73
N CYS A 73 3.91 -9.51 8.91
CA CYS A 73 2.96 -9.87 7.88
C CYS A 73 2.35 -11.22 8.25
N GLU A 74 1.02 -11.27 8.32
CA GLU A 74 0.28 -12.51 8.53
C GLU A 74 -0.53 -12.84 7.28
N ARG A 75 -0.52 -14.12 6.89
CA ARG A 75 -1.34 -14.61 5.79
C ARG A 75 -2.75 -14.85 6.30
N VAL A 76 -3.70 -14.05 5.85
CA VAL A 76 -5.12 -14.19 6.17
C VAL A 76 -5.87 -14.74 4.94
N PRO A 77 -6.90 -15.59 5.10
CA PRO A 77 -7.76 -15.99 3.99
C PRO A 77 -8.31 -14.78 3.24
N ALA A 78 -8.34 -14.85 1.91
CA ALA A 78 -8.86 -13.76 1.09
C ALA A 78 -10.31 -13.43 1.50
N PRO A 79 -10.64 -12.16 1.79
CA PRO A 79 -12.01 -11.77 2.12
C PRO A 79 -12.93 -12.07 0.94
N LYS A 80 -14.16 -12.52 1.22
CA LYS A 80 -15.19 -12.92 0.23
C LYS A 80 -15.65 -11.80 -0.75
N GLY A 81 -14.98 -10.64 -0.75
CA GLY A 81 -15.24 -9.49 -1.63
C GLY A 81 -14.02 -8.96 -2.40
N CYS A 82 -12.81 -9.51 -2.23
CA CYS A 82 -11.65 -9.18 -3.09
C CYS A 82 -11.77 -9.84 -4.49
N THR A 83 -12.76 -10.72 -4.71
CA THR A 83 -12.99 -11.48 -5.97
C THR A 83 -14.12 -10.87 -6.81
N ALA A 84 -13.93 -9.69 -7.41
CA ALA A 84 -14.86 -9.18 -8.42
C ALA A 84 -14.20 -8.22 -9.41
N SER A 85 -13.46 -8.77 -10.37
CA SER A 85 -13.42 -8.32 -11.76
C SER A 85 -12.68 -9.37 -12.59
N SER A 86 -13.30 -9.75 -13.72
CA SER A 86 -12.90 -10.76 -14.73
C SER A 86 -12.71 -12.20 -14.26
N ALA A 87 -13.74 -13.01 -14.53
CA ALA A 87 -13.57 -14.43 -14.75
C ALA A 87 -12.63 -14.64 -15.95
N LYS A 88 -11.81 -15.69 -15.84
CA LYS A 88 -10.92 -16.27 -16.84
C LYS A 88 -9.49 -15.69 -16.83
N ASP A 89 -8.60 -16.57 -16.40
CA ASP A 89 -7.14 -16.55 -16.46
C ASP A 89 -6.38 -15.73 -15.41
N ALA A 90 -5.46 -16.44 -14.77
CA ALA A 90 -4.49 -16.02 -13.77
C ALA A 90 -5.03 -15.74 -12.36
N ALA A 91 -4.91 -16.75 -11.51
CA ALA A 91 -4.73 -16.62 -10.07
C ALA A 91 -3.43 -15.85 -9.75
N LEU A 92 -3.32 -14.60 -10.21
CA LEU A 92 -2.31 -13.67 -9.77
C LEU A 92 -2.80 -13.08 -8.45
N ASP A 93 -2.16 -13.53 -7.39
CA ASP A 93 -2.22 -13.08 -6.01
C ASP A 93 -2.71 -11.64 -5.83
N LYS A 94 -4.04 -11.42 -5.79
CA LYS A 94 -4.60 -10.14 -5.35
C LYS A 94 -4.30 -10.02 -3.86
N GLN A 95 -3.16 -9.40 -3.55
CA GLN A 95 -2.72 -9.15 -2.19
C GLN A 95 -3.54 -7.99 -1.61
N CYS A 96 -4.28 -8.30 -0.55
CA CYS A 96 -5.15 -7.35 0.14
C CYS A 96 -4.40 -6.86 1.40
N LEU A 97 -4.21 -5.55 1.56
CA LEU A 97 -3.50 -4.92 2.70
C LEU A 97 -4.51 -4.39 3.72
N HIS A 98 -4.33 -4.78 4.98
CA HIS A 98 -5.00 -4.20 6.14
C HIS A 98 -3.92 -3.56 7.02
N ALA A 99 -3.94 -2.24 7.14
CA ALA A 99 -2.94 -1.46 7.85
C ALA A 99 -3.62 -0.36 8.67
#